data_AF-A0A455U4A7-F1
#
_entry.id   AF-A0A455U4A7-F1
#
_cell.length_a   1.000
_cell.length_b   1.000
_cell.length_c   1.000
_cell.angle_alpha   90.00
_cell.angle_beta   90.00
_cell.angle_gamma   90.00
#
_symmetry.space_group_name_H-M   'P 1'
#
loop_
_entity.id
_entity.type
_entity.pdbx_description
1 polymer ?
#
loop_
_entity_poly.entity_id
_entity_poly.type
_entity_poly.pdbx_seq_one_letter_code
_entity_poly.pdbx_strand_id
1 'polypeptide(L)'
;MFETESDHDVCLSFSDQEDGVYVSLSGKANLTDNRELIEKYWNPFIAAWFPEGKDDPDVALLEIKVQMGEHWKAKESKTFQLYEIAKANIKKDATPNMGENEKFGG
;
A
#
# COMPACT_ATOMS: atom_id res chain seq x y z
N MET A 1 -20.96 23.67 7.89
CA MET A 1 -21.44 22.43 8.51
C MET A 1 -20.24 21.50 8.47
N PHE A 2 -19.43 21.49 9.53
CA PHE A 2 -18.28 20.60 9.65
C PHE A 2 -18.81 19.31 10.28
N GLU A 3 -19.19 18.35 9.46
CA GLU A 3 -19.54 17.02 9.95
C GLU A 3 -18.26 16.34 10.39
N THR A 4 -18.08 16.24 11.70
CA THR A 4 -17.01 15.49 12.34
C THR A 4 -17.34 14.00 12.23
N GLU A 5 -17.09 13.39 11.08
CA GLU A 5 -16.86 11.95 10.98
C GLU A 5 -15.35 11.71 10.81
N SER A 6 -14.58 12.07 11.83
CA SER A 6 -13.18 11.67 11.91
C SER A 6 -13.11 10.19 12.29
N ASP A 7 -12.29 9.41 11.58
CA ASP A 7 -12.07 7.96 11.67
C ASP A 7 -12.96 7.06 10.81
N HIS A 8 -12.94 7.29 9.49
CA HIS A 8 -13.47 6.33 8.51
C HIS A 8 -12.57 5.09 8.41
N ASP A 9 -13.16 3.90 8.50
CA ASP A 9 -12.46 2.66 8.16
C ASP A 9 -12.12 2.64 6.67
N VAL A 10 -10.84 2.50 6.36
CA VAL A 10 -10.34 2.45 4.98
C VAL A 10 -9.44 1.24 4.77
N CYS A 11 -9.41 0.78 3.52
CA CYS A 11 -8.48 -0.24 3.05
C CYS A 11 -7.67 0.30 1.85
N LEU A 12 -6.35 0.31 1.97
CA LEU A 12 -5.40 0.63 0.91
C LEU A 12 -4.90 -0.67 0.28
N SER A 13 -4.99 -0.78 -1.04
CA SER A 13 -4.46 -1.93 -1.77
C SER A 13 -3.42 -1.45 -2.78
N PHE A 14 -2.24 -2.08 -2.76
CA PHE A 14 -1.15 -1.84 -3.70
C PHE A 14 -0.70 -3.15 -4.32
N SER A 15 -0.39 -3.12 -5.62
CA SER A 15 0.11 -4.29 -6.34
C SER A 15 1.20 -3.89 -7.34
N ASP A 16 2.34 -4.54 -7.24
CA ASP A 16 3.38 -4.57 -8.27
C ASP A 16 3.37 -5.95 -8.91
N GLN A 17 2.89 -6.02 -10.15
CA GLN A 17 2.78 -7.28 -10.88
C GLN A 17 4.13 -7.79 -11.40
N GLU A 18 5.10 -6.90 -11.62
CA GLU A 18 6.43 -7.27 -12.12
C GLU A 18 7.24 -7.95 -11.02
N ASP A 19 7.22 -7.36 -9.82
CA ASP A 19 7.90 -7.89 -8.64
C ASP A 19 7.04 -8.89 -7.84
N GLY A 20 5.78 -9.09 -8.25
CA GLY A 20 4.85 -10.01 -7.59
C GLY A 20 4.54 -9.63 -6.14
N VAL A 21 4.55 -8.33 -5.84
CA VAL A 21 4.31 -7.78 -4.51
C VAL A 21 2.87 -7.29 -4.43
N TYR A 22 2.15 -7.75 -3.40
CA TYR A 22 0.79 -7.32 -3.12
C TYR A 22 0.72 -6.90 -1.65
N VAL A 23 0.10 -5.76 -1.38
CA VAL A 23 -0.03 -5.22 -0.03
C VAL A 23 -1.47 -4.76 0.16
N SER A 24 -2.07 -5.15 1.28
CA SER A 24 -3.36 -4.63 1.75
C SER A 24 -3.17 -4.06 3.15
N LEU A 25 -3.56 -2.81 3.38
CA LEU A 25 -3.49 -2.14 4.67
C LEU A 25 -4.88 -1.67 5.06
N SER A 26 -5.34 -2.02 6.26
CA SER A 26 -6.60 -1.53 6.84
C SER A 26 -6.30 -0.57 7.98
N GLY A 27 -7.08 0.49 8.11
CA GLY A 27 -6.87 1.49 9.15
C GLY A 27 -7.92 2.60 9.16
N LYS A 28 -7.61 3.68 9.87
CA LYS A 28 -8.49 4.85 10.01
C LYS A 28 -7.97 6.02 9.18
N ALA A 29 -8.82 6.60 8.36
CA ALA A 29 -8.53 7.81 7.61
C ALA A 29 -9.01 9.05 8.36
N ASN A 30 -8.18 10.09 8.32
CA ASN A 30 -8.52 11.41 8.82
C ASN A 30 -7.99 12.49 7.86
N LEU A 31 -8.80 13.51 7.61
CA LEU A 31 -8.36 14.69 6.88
C LEU A 31 -7.75 15.70 7.86
N THR A 32 -6.58 16.23 7.55
CA THR A 32 -5.89 17.20 8.40
C THR A 32 -5.31 18.36 7.60
N ASP A 33 -5.46 19.57 8.11
CA ASP A 33 -4.89 20.82 7.63
C ASP A 33 -3.59 21.18 8.38
N ASN A 34 -2.94 20.20 9.03
CA ASN A 34 -1.75 20.43 9.84
C ASN A 34 -0.62 21.06 9.00
N ARG A 35 -0.33 22.32 9.31
CA ARG A 35 0.63 23.14 8.58
C ARG A 35 2.04 22.55 8.53
N GLU A 36 2.51 21.98 9.63
CA GLU A 36 3.85 21.39 9.72
C GLU A 36 3.99 20.20 8.77
N LEU A 37 2.94 19.38 8.65
CA LEU A 37 2.92 18.24 7.74
C LEU A 37 2.78 18.70 6.28
N ILE A 38 1.94 19.70 5.99
CA ILE A 38 1.82 20.29 4.65
C ILE A 38 3.19 20.78 4.19
N GLU A 39 3.88 21.54 5.04
CA GLU A 39 5.19 22.08 4.72
C GLU A 39 6.24 20.99 4.51
N LYS A 40 6.21 19.94 5.34
CA LYS A 40 7.12 18.79 5.27
C LYS A 40 6.96 17.96 3.99
N TYR A 41 5.73 17.72 3.55
CA TYR A 41 5.45 16.87 2.39
C TYR A 41 5.31 17.63 1.08
N TRP A 42 5.29 18.96 1.12
CA TRP A 42 5.18 19.79 -0.09
C TRP A 42 6.34 19.59 -1.05
N ASN A 43 6.02 19.53 -2.34
CA ASN A 43 7.00 19.43 -3.41
C ASN A 43 6.43 20.04 -4.71
N PRO A 44 7.27 20.27 -5.75
CA PRO A 44 6.82 20.87 -7.00
C PRO A 44 5.71 20.08 -7.73
N PHE A 45 5.65 18.76 -7.55
CA PHE A 45 4.57 17.95 -8.13
C PHE A 45 3.23 18.28 -7.48
N ILE A 46 3.17 18.43 -6.17
CA ILE A 46 1.96 18.87 -5.43
C ILE A 46 1.60 20.32 -5.81
N ALA A 47 2.60 21.21 -5.86
CA ALA A 47 2.39 22.63 -6.18
C ALA A 47 1.72 22.85 -7.55
N ALA A 48 1.90 21.94 -8.51
CA ALA A 48 1.23 22.01 -9.81
C ALA A 48 -0.30 21.87 -9.73
N TRP A 49 -0.83 21.26 -8.67
CA TRP A 49 -2.26 21.07 -8.43
C TRP A 49 -2.88 22.21 -7.62
N PHE A 50 -2.08 22.98 -6.87
CA PHE A 50 -2.53 24.05 -5.98
C PHE A 50 -1.83 25.37 -6.36
N PRO A 51 -2.37 26.13 -7.34
CA PRO A 51 -1.72 27.32 -7.86
C PRO A 51 -1.61 28.46 -6.83
N GLU A 52 -2.50 28.49 -5.83
CA GLU A 52 -2.42 29.45 -4.71
C GLU A 52 -1.40 29.03 -3.63
N GLY A 53 -0.79 27.85 -3.78
CA GLY A 53 0.31 27.38 -2.96
C GLY A 53 -0.14 26.65 -1.70
N LYS A 54 0.73 26.64 -0.69
CA LYS A 54 0.53 25.86 0.55
C LYS A 54 -0.61 26.41 1.42
N ASP A 55 -0.85 27.72 1.33
CA ASP A 55 -1.83 28.48 2.13
C ASP A 55 -3.25 28.47 1.54
N ASP A 56 -3.44 27.77 0.44
CA ASP A 56 -4.74 27.58 -0.18
C ASP A 56 -5.70 26.86 0.80
N PRO A 57 -6.91 27.40 1.06
CA PRO A 57 -7.86 26.80 2.00
C PRO A 57 -8.36 25.42 1.58
N ASP A 58 -8.17 25.02 0.32
CA ASP A 58 -8.53 23.70 -0.21
C ASP A 58 -7.39 22.67 -0.04
N VAL A 59 -6.23 23.06 0.52
CA VAL A 59 -5.12 22.15 0.83
C VAL A 59 -5.37 21.43 2.15
N ALA A 60 -5.45 20.10 2.07
CA ALA A 60 -5.45 19.22 3.23
C ALA A 60 -4.69 17.92 2.93
N LEU A 61 -4.20 17.25 3.98
CA LEU A 61 -3.62 15.92 3.91
C LEU A 61 -4.62 14.86 4.34
N LEU A 62 -4.67 13.76 3.59
CA LEU A 62 -5.30 12.53 4.04
C LEU A 62 -4.27 11.70 4.84
N GLU A 63 -4.44 11.66 6.16
CA GLU A 63 -3.67 10.79 7.05
C GLU A 63 -4.38 9.43 7.16
N ILE A 64 -3.62 8.34 7.03
CA ILE A 64 -4.15 6.99 7.25
C ILE A 64 -3.33 6.33 8.35
N LYS A 65 -3.97 6.10 9.50
CA LYS A 65 -3.41 5.36 10.62
C LYS A 65 -3.66 3.87 10.41
N VAL A 66 -2.64 3.19 9.88
CA VAL A 66 -2.68 1.74 9.61
C VAL A 66 -2.83 0.97 10.92
N GLN A 67 -3.82 0.08 10.98
CA GLN A 67 -4.09 -0.79 12.12
C GLN A 67 -3.71 -2.23 11.82
N MET A 68 -3.94 -2.70 10.59
CA MET A 68 -3.60 -4.04 10.14
C MET A 68 -3.03 -3.99 8.73
N GLY A 69 -2.10 -4.90 8.43
CA GLY A 69 -1.56 -5.05 7.09
C GLY A 69 -1.28 -6.50 6.75
N GLU A 70 -1.53 -6.84 5.48
CA GLU A 70 -1.17 -8.11 4.88
C GLU A 70 -0.27 -7.84 3.68
N HIS A 71 0.86 -8.54 3.63
CA HIS A 71 1.83 -8.49 2.55
C HIS A 71 1.95 -9.89 1.95
N TRP A 72 1.92 -9.95 0.62
CA TRP A 72 2.21 -11.15 -0.16
C TRP A 72 3.32 -10.84 -1.13
N LYS A 73 4.35 -11.69 -1.13
CA LYS A 73 5.37 -11.68 -2.16
C LYS A 73 5.39 -13.02 -2.86
N ALA A 74 5.10 -13.01 -4.15
CA ALA A 74 5.38 -14.15 -5.00
C ALA A 74 6.90 -14.33 -5.03
N LYS A 75 7.38 -15.41 -4.41
CA LYS A 75 8.83 -15.62 -4.17
C LYS A 75 9.65 -15.87 -5.44
N GLU A 76 9.00 -16.12 -6.56
CA GLU A 76 9.63 -16.88 -7.63
C GLU A 76 9.50 -16.19 -8.98
N SER A 77 10.66 -15.88 -9.55
CA SER A 77 10.76 -15.45 -10.95
C SER A 77 10.15 -16.50 -11.88
N LYS A 78 9.64 -16.08 -13.05
CA LYS A 78 9.05 -17.00 -14.05
C LYS A 78 9.97 -18.18 -14.39
N THR A 79 11.29 -17.96 -14.34
CA THR A 79 12.31 -19.00 -14.55
C THR A 79 12.33 -20.04 -13.43
N PHE A 80 12.21 -19.62 -12.17
CA PHE A 80 12.17 -20.54 -11.03
C PHE A 80 10.85 -21.33 -11.02
N GLN A 81 9.73 -20.69 -11.37
CA GLN A 81 8.44 -21.38 -11.54
C GLN A 81 8.53 -22.47 -12.62
N LEU A 82 9.17 -22.18 -13.76
CA LEU A 82 9.37 -23.18 -14.82
C LEU A 82 10.27 -24.34 -14.36
N TYR A 83 11.30 -24.05 -13.57
CA TYR A 83 12.18 -25.06 -12.98
C TYR A 83 11.41 -25.99 -12.01
N GLU A 84 10.60 -25.45 -11.11
CA GLU A 84 9.79 -26.25 -10.19
C GLU A 84 8.70 -27.05 -10.92
N ILE A 85 8.07 -26.50 -11.96
CA ILE A 85 7.15 -27.25 -12.85
C ILE A 85 7.87 -28.44 -13.50
N ALA A 86 9.06 -28.21 -14.06
CA ALA A 86 9.85 -29.28 -14.67
C ALA A 86 10.24 -30.36 -13.64
N LYS A 87 10.62 -29.95 -12.43
CA LYS A 87 11.00 -30.84 -11.33
C LYS A 87 9.81 -31.64 -10.77
N ALA A 88 8.62 -31.03 -10.66
CA ALA A 88 7.39 -31.70 -10.22
C ALA A 88 6.90 -32.75 -11.24
N ASN A 89 7.08 -32.50 -12.54
CA ASN A 89 6.81 -33.50 -13.57
C ASN A 89 7.74 -34.73 -13.49
N ILE A 90 8.91 -34.58 -12.86
CA ILE A 90 9.90 -35.66 -12.67
C ILE A 90 9.72 -36.34 -11.30
N LYS A 91 9.29 -35.62 -10.26
CA LYS A 91 9.04 -36.13 -8.90
C LYS A 91 7.58 -35.93 -8.52
N LYS A 92 6.80 -37.01 -8.49
CA LYS A 92 5.35 -37.04 -8.18
C LYS A 92 4.92 -36.50 -6.80
N ASP A 93 5.82 -35.99 -5.96
CA ASP A 93 5.56 -35.70 -4.54
C ASP A 93 6.22 -34.40 -4.03
N ALA A 94 6.30 -33.35 -4.85
CA ALA A 94 6.76 -32.03 -4.41
C ALA A 94 5.65 -31.00 -4.58
N THR A 95 5.00 -30.61 -3.48
CA THR A 95 4.10 -29.45 -3.46
C THR A 95 4.93 -28.17 -3.56
N PRO A 96 4.74 -27.34 -4.60
CA PRO A 96 5.49 -26.09 -4.74
C PRO A 96 5.10 -25.10 -3.64
N ASN A 97 6.07 -24.52 -2.94
CA ASN A 97 5.84 -23.49 -1.93
C ASN A 97 5.94 -22.10 -2.60
N MET A 98 4.81 -21.60 -3.12
CA MET A 98 4.79 -20.51 -4.10
C MET A 98 4.76 -19.07 -3.54
N GLY A 99 4.91 -18.85 -2.23
CA GLY A 99 4.90 -17.48 -1.70
C GLY A 99 5.07 -17.35 -0.20
N GLU A 100 5.50 -16.17 0.23
CA GLU A 100 5.48 -15.73 1.63
C GLU A 100 4.26 -14.83 1.86
N ASN A 101 3.51 -15.09 2.93
CA ASN A 101 2.51 -14.18 3.47
C ASN A 101 2.95 -13.74 4.86
N GLU A 102 2.94 -12.44 5.09
CA GLU A 102 3.18 -11.84 6.39
C GLU A 102 1.99 -10.96 6.77
N LYS A 103 1.52 -11.10 8.01
CA LYS A 103 0.47 -10.28 8.60
C LYS A 103 1.06 -9.49 9.76
N PHE A 104 0.65 -8.24 9.89
CA PHE A 104 1.05 -7.37 10.99
C PHE A 104 -0.13 -6.55 11.50
N GLY A 105 -0.21 -6.37 12.81
CA GLY A 105 -1.33 -5.72 13.49
C GLY A 105 -2.38 -6.72 13.97
N GLY A 106 -2.53 -6.82 15.29
CA GLY A 106 -3.49 -7.63 16.02
C GLY A 106 -3.58 -7.15 17.46
#